data_AF-A0A2T4JCA3-F1
#
_entry.id   AF-A0A2T4JCA3-F1
#
_cell.length_a   1.000
_cell.length_b   1.000
_cell.length_c   1.000
_cell.angle_alpha   90.00
_cell.angle_beta   90.00
_cell.angle_gamma   90.00
#
_symmetry.space_group_name_H-M   'P 1'
#
loop_
_entity.id
_entity.type
_entity.pdbx_description
1 polymer ?
#
loop_
_entity_poly.entity_id
_entity_poly.type
_entity_poly.pdbx_seq_one_letter_code
_entity_poly.pdbx_strand_id
1 'polypeptide(L)'
;MAAPRTSQTHPLQIAEVRAAPEMGRIGITFCPGKHDLAAASGAWARDLAADLDAIAAWGARLVLTLVEPAELVALRVPDLGAGVRQRGMDWRHLPVADYSVPTEGFEADWAQHGPEIRALLRGGADVVLHCRGGLGRAGMTAARLLAELGMEPGEAIRLVRKARPGAIETPAQLALVRRTVALDDRVLDTAALHRVGARLGSTPGGVFQDAAGQRYYVKQVETAALARNERIAARLYRLAGAPVLTYVATRDPCEVATVFVPLDKRHIAQFSEAERRQAQGWLGVHAWLANWDAAGFGGDNQGVVAGVVTTLDLGGALEFRAQGDPKGRAFGDSVSEIDRLRHDPDNPQAAALFGDMTPEAVRAAIAVVTRLPEDAIRRAVAGAGGRSELADRLVARQADMARQAG
;
A
#
# COMPACT_ATOMS: atom_id res chain seq x y z
N MET A 1 -35.70 -9.89 -33.91
CA MET A 1 -34.51 -9.73 -33.04
C MET A 1 -34.18 -11.10 -32.44
N ALA A 2 -32.90 -11.48 -32.37
CA ALA A 2 -32.51 -12.73 -31.73
C ALA A 2 -32.92 -12.73 -30.24
N ALA A 3 -33.32 -13.89 -29.70
CA ALA A 3 -33.68 -14.02 -28.29
C ALA A 3 -32.48 -13.65 -27.38
N PRO A 4 -32.74 -13.03 -26.21
CA PRO A 4 -31.66 -12.68 -25.29
C PRO A 4 -30.97 -13.92 -24.74
N ARG A 5 -29.66 -13.80 -24.54
CA ARG A 5 -28.81 -14.84 -23.96
C ARG A 5 -29.06 -14.95 -22.46
N THR A 6 -29.22 -16.18 -21.98
CA THR A 6 -29.57 -16.51 -20.59
C THR A 6 -28.48 -17.34 -19.91
N SER A 7 -28.57 -17.55 -18.60
CA SER A 7 -27.63 -18.40 -17.86
C SER A 7 -27.66 -19.87 -18.31
N GLN A 8 -28.76 -20.33 -18.90
CA GLN A 8 -28.89 -21.70 -19.43
C GLN A 8 -28.33 -21.84 -20.85
N THR A 9 -28.69 -20.90 -21.74
CA THR A 9 -28.25 -20.96 -23.15
C THR A 9 -26.78 -20.58 -23.31
N HIS A 10 -26.27 -19.75 -22.42
CA HIS A 10 -24.89 -19.26 -22.42
C HIS A 10 -24.37 -19.29 -20.97
N PRO A 11 -23.94 -20.45 -20.46
CA PRO A 11 -23.43 -20.59 -19.10
C PRO A 11 -22.32 -19.58 -18.78
N LEU A 12 -22.28 -19.14 -17.52
CA LEU A 12 -21.32 -18.12 -17.07
C LEU A 12 -19.89 -18.61 -17.30
N GLN A 13 -19.11 -17.82 -18.03
CA GLN A 13 -17.71 -18.13 -18.31
C GLN A 13 -16.81 -17.35 -17.36
N ILE A 14 -16.04 -18.06 -16.52
CA ILE A 14 -15.07 -17.49 -15.59
C ILE A 14 -13.67 -17.78 -16.15
N ALA A 15 -13.01 -16.76 -16.67
CA ALA A 15 -11.63 -16.91 -17.14
C ALA A 15 -10.68 -16.93 -15.93
N GLU A 16 -9.70 -17.82 -15.94
CA GLU A 16 -8.83 -18.05 -14.77
C GLU A 16 -7.41 -17.58 -15.03
N VAL A 17 -6.84 -16.89 -14.04
CA VAL A 17 -5.40 -16.61 -13.96
C VAL A 17 -4.92 -16.86 -12.53
N ARG A 18 -3.62 -17.10 -12.34
CA ARG A 18 -3.00 -17.27 -11.02
C ARG A 18 -1.59 -16.71 -11.01
N ALA A 19 -1.14 -16.20 -9.86
CA ALA A 19 0.19 -15.65 -9.72
C ALA A 19 1.27 -16.74 -9.64
N ALA A 20 0.97 -17.84 -8.92
CA ALA A 20 1.82 -19.02 -8.81
C ALA A 20 0.96 -20.29 -8.66
N PRO A 21 1.49 -21.51 -8.93
CA PRO A 21 0.73 -22.76 -8.85
C PRO A 21 0.06 -23.04 -7.50
N GLU A 22 0.72 -22.67 -6.41
CA GLU A 22 0.29 -22.85 -5.01
C GLU A 22 -0.72 -21.81 -4.53
N MET A 23 -0.88 -20.70 -5.27
CA MET A 23 -1.83 -19.65 -4.93
C MET A 23 -3.21 -19.92 -5.53
N GLY A 24 -4.22 -19.32 -4.91
CA GLY A 24 -5.60 -19.34 -5.38
C GLY A 24 -5.76 -18.67 -6.74
N ARG A 25 -6.84 -19.02 -7.43
CA ARG A 25 -7.18 -18.53 -8.76
C ARG A 25 -7.89 -17.18 -8.66
N ILE A 26 -7.61 -16.32 -9.63
CA ILE A 26 -8.36 -15.09 -9.89
C ILE A 26 -9.29 -15.37 -11.09
N GLY A 27 -10.59 -15.41 -10.81
CA GLY A 27 -11.65 -15.56 -11.81
C GLY A 27 -12.10 -14.21 -12.36
N ILE A 28 -12.20 -14.09 -13.68
CA ILE A 28 -12.62 -12.88 -14.39
C ILE A 28 -13.90 -13.18 -15.17
N THR A 29 -14.98 -12.48 -14.84
CA THR A 29 -16.27 -12.63 -15.52
C THR A 29 -16.99 -11.31 -15.72
N PHE A 30 -18.06 -11.31 -16.53
CA PHE A 30 -18.97 -10.17 -16.62
C PHE A 30 -19.95 -10.16 -15.43
N CYS A 31 -20.76 -9.11 -15.29
CA CYS A 31 -21.68 -8.96 -14.17
C CYS A 31 -22.68 -10.13 -14.06
N PRO A 32 -22.65 -10.93 -12.97
CA PRO A 32 -23.59 -12.03 -12.72
C PRO A 32 -25.04 -11.53 -12.74
N GLY A 33 -25.95 -12.30 -13.34
CA GLY A 33 -27.38 -11.96 -13.40
C GLY A 33 -27.71 -10.77 -14.28
N LYS A 34 -26.75 -10.21 -15.04
CA LYS A 34 -26.98 -8.99 -15.79
C LYS A 34 -28.10 -9.11 -16.83
N HIS A 35 -28.96 -8.10 -16.85
CA HIS A 35 -29.84 -7.79 -17.97
C HIS A 35 -29.26 -6.62 -18.75
N ASP A 36 -28.87 -6.84 -20.00
CA ASP A 36 -28.23 -5.82 -20.82
C ASP A 36 -28.60 -6.02 -22.29
N LEU A 37 -29.64 -5.31 -22.75
CA LEU A 37 -30.16 -5.41 -24.11
C LEU A 37 -29.22 -4.79 -25.15
N ALA A 38 -28.38 -3.84 -24.74
CA ALA A 38 -27.51 -3.06 -25.61
C ALA A 38 -26.04 -3.52 -25.57
N ALA A 39 -25.74 -4.64 -24.90
CA ALA A 39 -24.38 -5.14 -24.82
C ALA A 39 -23.84 -5.47 -26.22
N ALA A 40 -22.57 -5.11 -26.47
CA ALA A 40 -21.90 -5.37 -27.74
C ALA A 40 -21.85 -6.88 -28.11
N SER A 41 -21.91 -7.77 -27.11
CA SER A 41 -21.97 -9.22 -27.32
C SER A 41 -23.36 -9.75 -27.65
N GLY A 42 -24.38 -8.89 -27.73
CA GLY A 42 -25.79 -9.26 -27.90
C GLY A 42 -26.60 -9.12 -26.62
N ALA A 43 -27.93 -9.12 -26.72
CA ALA A 43 -28.82 -8.91 -25.57
C ALA A 43 -28.67 -10.03 -24.51
N TRP A 44 -28.68 -9.65 -23.24
CA TRP A 44 -28.60 -10.56 -22.09
C TRP A 44 -29.82 -10.44 -21.18
N ALA A 45 -30.30 -11.57 -20.68
CA ALA A 45 -31.32 -11.69 -19.64
C ALA A 45 -30.94 -12.88 -18.74
N ARG A 46 -29.99 -12.66 -17.83
CA ARG A 46 -29.39 -13.71 -17.02
C ARG A 46 -30.08 -13.83 -15.67
N ASP A 47 -30.01 -15.01 -15.08
CA ASP A 47 -30.54 -15.24 -13.74
C ASP A 47 -29.42 -15.05 -12.70
N LEU A 48 -29.64 -14.15 -11.74
CA LEU A 48 -28.64 -13.82 -10.73
C LEU A 48 -28.34 -15.01 -9.82
N ALA A 49 -29.37 -15.76 -9.40
CA ALA A 49 -29.17 -16.89 -8.50
C ALA A 49 -28.34 -17.99 -9.18
N ALA A 50 -28.69 -18.37 -10.42
CA ALA A 50 -27.97 -19.37 -11.19
C ALA A 50 -26.51 -18.97 -11.47
N ASP A 51 -26.25 -17.70 -11.79
CA ASP A 51 -24.88 -17.22 -12.00
C ASP A 51 -24.07 -17.21 -10.70
N LEU A 52 -24.68 -16.86 -9.56
CA LEU A 52 -24.02 -16.91 -8.26
C LEU A 52 -23.80 -18.35 -7.78
N ASP A 53 -24.70 -19.28 -8.12
CA ASP A 53 -24.50 -20.72 -7.89
C ASP A 53 -23.32 -21.24 -8.72
N ALA A 54 -23.19 -20.80 -9.97
CA ALA A 54 -22.03 -21.13 -10.80
C ALA A 54 -20.72 -20.58 -10.22
N ILE A 55 -20.72 -19.37 -9.65
CA ILE A 55 -19.55 -18.78 -8.98
C ILE A 55 -19.19 -19.56 -7.70
N ALA A 56 -20.19 -19.95 -6.90
CA ALA A 56 -19.98 -20.77 -5.71
C ALA A 56 -19.44 -22.15 -6.08
N ALA A 57 -20.02 -22.80 -7.10
CA ALA A 57 -19.57 -24.10 -7.60
C ALA A 57 -18.17 -24.03 -8.22
N TRP A 58 -17.78 -22.88 -8.77
CA TRP A 58 -16.42 -22.64 -9.23
C TRP A 58 -15.40 -22.59 -8.08
N GLY A 59 -15.84 -22.36 -6.84
CA GLY A 59 -14.99 -22.38 -5.63
C GLY A 59 -14.65 -21.01 -5.07
N ALA A 60 -15.33 -19.94 -5.50
CA ALA A 60 -15.00 -18.59 -5.06
C ALA A 60 -15.19 -18.44 -3.54
N ARG A 61 -14.13 -17.98 -2.85
CA ARG A 61 -14.21 -17.55 -1.44
C ARG A 61 -14.69 -16.11 -1.33
N LEU A 62 -14.29 -15.26 -2.28
CA LEU A 62 -14.62 -13.83 -2.31
C LEU A 62 -15.05 -13.39 -3.71
N VAL A 63 -16.07 -12.53 -3.78
CA VAL A 63 -16.51 -11.84 -4.99
C VAL A 63 -16.25 -10.34 -4.88
N LEU A 64 -15.48 -9.80 -5.82
CA LEU A 64 -15.16 -8.39 -5.95
C LEU A 64 -15.99 -7.74 -7.07
N THR A 65 -16.89 -6.85 -6.70
CA THR A 65 -17.74 -6.11 -7.62
C THR A 65 -17.12 -4.75 -7.94
N LEU A 66 -16.83 -4.50 -9.23
CA LEU A 66 -16.21 -3.25 -9.69
C LEU A 66 -17.17 -2.28 -10.38
N VAL A 67 -18.43 -2.69 -10.60
CA VAL A 67 -19.44 -1.80 -11.22
C VAL A 67 -19.95 -0.77 -10.21
N GLU A 68 -20.34 0.40 -10.68
CA GLU A 68 -20.91 1.44 -9.83
C GLU A 68 -22.31 1.06 -9.34
N PRO A 69 -22.78 1.61 -8.20
CA PRO A 69 -24.13 1.34 -7.70
C PRO A 69 -25.25 1.56 -8.73
N ALA A 70 -25.13 2.62 -9.55
CA ALA A 70 -26.08 2.90 -10.61
C ALA A 70 -26.07 1.83 -11.72
N GLU A 71 -24.90 1.24 -12.01
CA GLU A 71 -24.79 0.13 -12.96
C GLU A 71 -25.45 -1.14 -12.44
N LEU A 72 -25.38 -1.45 -11.13
CA LEU A 72 -26.09 -2.60 -10.56
C LEU A 72 -27.60 -2.49 -10.77
N VAL A 73 -28.16 -1.30 -10.55
CA VAL A 73 -29.59 -1.03 -10.82
C VAL A 73 -29.91 -1.16 -12.30
N ALA A 74 -29.10 -0.54 -13.17
CA ALA A 74 -29.30 -0.59 -14.62
C ALA A 74 -29.23 -2.02 -15.18
N LEU A 75 -28.36 -2.86 -14.61
CA LEU A 75 -28.20 -4.27 -14.98
C LEU A 75 -29.22 -5.19 -14.28
N ARG A 76 -30.15 -4.64 -13.49
CA ARG A 76 -31.20 -5.34 -12.73
C ARG A 76 -30.67 -6.32 -11.68
N VAL A 77 -29.56 -5.99 -11.04
CA VAL A 77 -28.94 -6.80 -9.99
C VAL A 77 -28.56 -5.99 -8.74
N PRO A 78 -29.46 -5.16 -8.17
CA PRO A 78 -29.16 -4.38 -6.96
C PRO A 78 -28.80 -5.27 -5.76
N ASP A 79 -29.36 -6.48 -5.69
CA ASP A 79 -29.19 -7.41 -4.57
C ASP A 79 -28.00 -8.36 -4.73
N LEU A 80 -27.11 -8.13 -5.71
CA LEU A 80 -25.96 -8.99 -6.00
C LEU A 80 -25.13 -9.28 -4.75
N GLY A 81 -24.80 -8.24 -3.98
CA GLY A 81 -23.99 -8.39 -2.76
C GLY A 81 -24.68 -9.20 -1.66
N ALA A 82 -26.02 -9.17 -1.58
CA ALA A 82 -26.78 -10.00 -0.65
C ALA A 82 -26.80 -11.46 -1.13
N GLY A 83 -27.02 -11.68 -2.43
CA GLY A 83 -27.01 -13.02 -3.03
C GLY A 83 -25.67 -13.74 -2.92
N VAL A 84 -24.55 -13.01 -3.01
CA VAL A 84 -23.19 -13.55 -2.78
C VAL A 84 -23.05 -14.06 -1.35
N ARG A 85 -23.42 -13.25 -0.36
CA ARG A 85 -23.30 -13.59 1.06
C ARG A 85 -24.20 -14.76 1.48
N GLN A 86 -25.40 -14.86 0.91
CA GLN A 86 -26.31 -15.98 1.16
C GLN A 86 -25.71 -17.34 0.77
N ARG A 87 -24.72 -17.37 -0.12
CA ARG A 87 -23.99 -18.56 -0.55
C ARG A 87 -22.69 -18.79 0.23
N GLY A 88 -22.47 -18.06 1.32
CA GLY A 88 -21.27 -18.19 2.17
C GLY A 88 -19.99 -17.59 1.59
N MET A 89 -20.10 -16.79 0.51
CA MET A 89 -18.96 -16.09 -0.09
C MET A 89 -18.83 -14.68 0.48
N ASP A 90 -17.59 -14.19 0.62
CA ASP A 90 -17.36 -12.80 1.00
C ASP A 90 -17.66 -11.88 -0.18
N TRP A 91 -18.16 -10.68 0.11
CA TRP A 91 -18.41 -9.65 -0.89
C TRP A 91 -17.66 -8.36 -0.57
N ARG A 92 -17.01 -7.79 -1.58
CA ARG A 92 -16.42 -6.45 -1.53
C ARG A 92 -16.89 -5.67 -2.76
N HIS A 93 -17.31 -4.43 -2.53
CA HIS A 93 -17.78 -3.53 -3.59
C HIS A 93 -16.81 -2.36 -3.71
N LEU A 94 -15.97 -2.39 -4.74
CA LEU A 94 -14.94 -1.36 -5.00
C LEU A 94 -15.19 -0.75 -6.39
N PRO A 95 -16.07 0.24 -6.50
CA PRO A 95 -16.53 0.74 -7.79
C PRO A 95 -15.41 1.45 -8.57
N VAL A 96 -15.33 1.16 -9.86
CA VAL A 96 -14.48 1.86 -10.83
C VAL A 96 -15.38 2.32 -11.97
N ALA A 97 -15.36 3.63 -12.25
CA ALA A 97 -16.11 4.22 -13.35
C ALA A 97 -15.78 3.54 -14.69
N ASP A 98 -16.76 3.43 -15.58
CA ASP A 98 -16.59 2.67 -16.82
C ASP A 98 -15.45 3.24 -17.68
N TYR A 99 -14.70 2.36 -18.35
CA TYR A 99 -13.47 2.66 -19.11
C TYR A 99 -12.34 3.39 -18.33
N SER A 100 -12.52 3.63 -17.04
CA SER A 100 -11.62 4.45 -16.23
C SER A 100 -10.64 3.60 -15.41
N VAL A 101 -9.84 4.27 -14.60
CA VAL A 101 -8.93 3.71 -13.60
C VAL A 101 -9.47 4.00 -12.18
N PRO A 102 -9.01 3.31 -11.13
CA PRO A 102 -9.27 3.65 -9.74
C PRO A 102 -9.08 5.13 -9.43
N THR A 103 -10.02 5.66 -8.64
CA THR A 103 -9.92 6.99 -8.02
C THR A 103 -9.13 6.92 -6.72
N GLU A 104 -8.81 8.07 -6.11
CA GLU A 104 -8.19 8.10 -4.78
C GLU A 104 -9.05 7.42 -3.70
N GLY A 105 -10.37 7.52 -3.80
CA GLY A 105 -11.30 6.80 -2.92
C GLY A 105 -11.16 5.29 -3.08
N PHE A 106 -11.12 4.78 -4.31
CA PHE A 106 -10.84 3.37 -4.55
C PHE A 106 -9.49 2.96 -3.96
N GLU A 107 -8.43 3.75 -4.16
CA GLU A 107 -7.09 3.40 -3.67
C GLU A 107 -7.04 3.37 -2.14
N ALA A 108 -7.81 4.23 -1.47
CA ALA A 108 -7.99 4.17 -0.02
C ALA A 108 -8.64 2.85 0.44
N ASP A 109 -9.73 2.46 -0.21
CA ASP A 109 -10.42 1.20 0.09
C ASP A 109 -9.55 -0.01 -0.29
N TRP A 110 -8.78 0.07 -1.38
CA TRP A 110 -7.84 -0.97 -1.79
C TRP A 110 -6.69 -1.13 -0.80
N ALA A 111 -6.21 -0.05 -0.19
CA ALA A 111 -5.22 -0.14 0.88
C ALA A 111 -5.76 -0.86 2.12
N GLN A 112 -7.08 -0.84 2.34
CA GLN A 112 -7.75 -1.54 3.44
C GLN A 112 -8.07 -3.01 3.08
N HIS A 113 -8.63 -3.26 1.90
CA HIS A 113 -9.14 -4.58 1.51
C HIS A 113 -8.14 -5.41 0.69
N GLY A 114 -7.22 -4.77 -0.01
CA GLY A 114 -6.18 -5.42 -0.82
C GLY A 114 -5.33 -6.42 -0.03
N PRO A 115 -4.84 -6.11 1.19
CA PRO A 115 -4.09 -7.06 2.00
C PRO A 115 -4.87 -8.36 2.29
N GLU A 116 -6.16 -8.26 2.60
CA GLU A 116 -7.04 -9.41 2.81
C GLU A 116 -7.20 -10.23 1.53
N ILE A 117 -7.49 -9.59 0.40
CA ILE A 117 -7.64 -10.26 -0.90
C ILE A 117 -6.35 -10.99 -1.30
N ARG A 118 -5.19 -10.34 -1.15
CA ARG A 118 -3.89 -10.96 -1.43
C ARG A 118 -3.56 -12.08 -0.45
N ALA A 119 -3.94 -11.96 0.82
CA ALA A 119 -3.79 -13.03 1.80
C ALA A 119 -4.64 -14.27 1.47
N LEU A 120 -5.90 -14.08 1.03
CA LEU A 120 -6.75 -15.17 0.55
C LEU A 120 -6.10 -15.91 -0.62
N LEU A 121 -5.63 -15.17 -1.62
CA LEU A 121 -4.96 -15.74 -2.79
C LEU A 121 -3.66 -16.47 -2.41
N ARG A 122 -2.81 -15.88 -1.55
CA ARG A 122 -1.61 -16.55 -1.02
C ARG A 122 -1.95 -17.82 -0.22
N GLY A 123 -3.09 -17.83 0.47
CA GLY A 123 -3.60 -18.96 1.22
C GLY A 123 -4.30 -20.04 0.38
N GLY A 124 -4.27 -19.91 -0.96
CA GLY A 124 -4.88 -20.88 -1.88
C GLY A 124 -6.37 -20.69 -2.13
N ALA A 125 -7.01 -19.67 -1.54
CA ALA A 125 -8.43 -19.40 -1.73
C ALA A 125 -8.69 -18.64 -3.04
N ASP A 126 -9.78 -18.98 -3.74
CA ASP A 126 -10.09 -18.39 -5.03
C ASP A 126 -10.91 -17.08 -4.89
N VAL A 127 -10.64 -16.12 -5.76
CA VAL A 127 -11.31 -14.81 -5.80
C VAL A 127 -11.90 -14.59 -7.19
N VAL A 128 -13.19 -14.24 -7.27
CA VAL A 128 -13.83 -13.82 -8.53
C VAL A 128 -14.00 -12.32 -8.54
N LEU A 129 -13.63 -11.67 -9.63
CA LEU A 129 -13.88 -10.25 -9.85
C LEU A 129 -14.66 -10.04 -11.14
N HIS A 130 -15.53 -9.04 -11.13
CA HIS A 130 -16.35 -8.70 -12.28
C HIS A 130 -16.54 -7.20 -12.45
N CYS A 131 -16.76 -6.78 -13.69
CA CYS A 131 -17.30 -5.47 -14.04
C CYS A 131 -18.55 -5.66 -14.91
N ARG A 132 -18.95 -4.69 -15.74
CA ARG A 132 -20.10 -4.85 -16.64
C ARG A 132 -19.87 -5.93 -17.69
N GLY A 133 -18.76 -5.83 -18.44
CA GLY A 133 -18.40 -6.76 -19.52
C GLY A 133 -17.34 -7.82 -19.18
N GLY A 134 -16.66 -7.69 -18.04
CA GLY A 134 -15.58 -8.59 -17.65
C GLY A 134 -14.33 -8.48 -18.53
N LEU A 135 -14.01 -7.26 -19.01
CA LEU A 135 -12.89 -6.98 -19.92
C LEU A 135 -11.94 -5.91 -19.35
N GLY A 136 -12.31 -4.62 -19.37
CA GLY A 136 -11.42 -3.52 -18.99
C GLY A 136 -11.14 -3.45 -17.49
N ARG A 137 -12.13 -2.98 -16.71
CA ARG A 137 -12.00 -2.80 -15.26
C ARG A 137 -11.62 -4.11 -14.55
N ALA A 138 -12.31 -5.20 -14.88
CA ALA A 138 -12.04 -6.53 -14.33
C ALA A 138 -10.63 -7.01 -14.72
N GLY A 139 -10.27 -6.97 -16.00
CA GLY A 139 -8.94 -7.40 -16.46
C GLY A 139 -7.80 -6.57 -15.88
N MET A 140 -7.99 -5.25 -15.76
CA MET A 140 -7.02 -4.35 -15.11
C MET A 140 -6.81 -4.74 -13.65
N THR A 141 -7.87 -4.89 -12.86
CA THR A 141 -7.76 -5.24 -11.43
C THR A 141 -7.18 -6.64 -11.24
N ALA A 142 -7.52 -7.60 -12.11
CA ALA A 142 -6.90 -8.93 -12.08
C ALA A 142 -5.39 -8.86 -12.36
N ALA A 143 -4.97 -8.12 -13.38
CA ALA A 143 -3.55 -7.95 -13.71
C ALA A 143 -2.80 -7.18 -12.62
N ARG A 144 -3.44 -6.17 -12.01
CA ARG A 144 -2.91 -5.48 -10.81
C ARG A 144 -2.69 -6.46 -9.67
N LEU A 145 -3.67 -7.32 -9.34
CA LEU A 145 -3.53 -8.31 -8.26
C LEU A 145 -2.39 -9.30 -8.53
N LEU A 146 -2.26 -9.79 -9.77
CA LEU A 146 -1.11 -10.64 -10.15
C LEU A 146 0.21 -9.93 -9.91
N ALA A 147 0.31 -8.65 -10.33
CA ALA A 147 1.52 -7.85 -10.13
C ALA A 147 1.82 -7.59 -8.65
N GLU A 148 0.81 -7.24 -7.87
CA GLU A 148 0.94 -7.08 -6.41
C GLU A 148 1.33 -8.38 -5.70
N LEU A 149 0.97 -9.55 -6.26
CA LEU A 149 1.38 -10.86 -5.75
C LEU A 149 2.80 -11.28 -6.19
N GLY A 150 3.51 -10.46 -6.95
CA GLY A 150 4.91 -10.67 -7.33
C GLY A 150 5.15 -11.01 -8.81
N MET A 151 4.09 -11.08 -9.64
CA MET A 151 4.26 -11.27 -11.09
C MET A 151 4.79 -9.98 -11.74
N GLU A 152 5.64 -10.09 -12.75
CA GLU A 152 6.05 -8.92 -13.53
C GLU A 152 4.81 -8.32 -14.24
N PRO A 153 4.58 -6.99 -14.20
CA PRO A 153 3.39 -6.37 -14.77
C PRO A 153 3.11 -6.70 -16.25
N GLY A 154 4.13 -6.70 -17.10
CA GLY A 154 4.03 -7.09 -18.51
C GLY A 154 3.57 -8.54 -18.69
N GLU A 155 4.10 -9.45 -17.89
CA GLU A 155 3.65 -10.83 -17.82
C GLU A 155 2.19 -10.93 -17.34
N ALA A 156 1.80 -10.21 -16.29
CA ALA A 156 0.43 -10.18 -15.79
C ALA A 156 -0.57 -9.73 -16.87
N ILE A 157 -0.24 -8.67 -17.61
CA ILE A 157 -1.03 -8.18 -18.76
C ILE A 157 -1.19 -9.28 -19.81
N ARG A 158 -0.10 -9.95 -20.19
CA ARG A 158 -0.10 -11.01 -21.21
C ARG A 158 -0.94 -12.20 -20.76
N LEU A 159 -0.81 -12.62 -19.51
CA LEU A 159 -1.55 -13.74 -18.93
C LEU A 159 -3.06 -13.45 -18.91
N VAL A 160 -3.46 -12.28 -18.43
CA VAL A 160 -4.86 -11.86 -18.40
C VAL A 160 -5.46 -11.78 -19.80
N ARG A 161 -4.75 -11.19 -20.79
CA ARG A 161 -5.24 -11.12 -22.17
C ARG A 161 -5.32 -12.48 -22.85
N LYS A 162 -4.45 -13.43 -22.49
CA LYS A 162 -4.54 -14.81 -22.99
C LYS A 162 -5.79 -15.51 -22.44
N ALA A 163 -6.08 -15.35 -21.15
CA ALA A 163 -7.26 -15.95 -20.52
C ALA A 163 -8.56 -15.25 -20.94
N ARG A 164 -8.52 -13.93 -21.16
CA ARG A 164 -9.66 -13.10 -21.54
C ARG A 164 -9.27 -12.15 -22.68
N PRO A 165 -9.44 -12.56 -23.94
CA PRO A 165 -9.15 -11.71 -25.10
C PRO A 165 -9.90 -10.38 -25.03
N GLY A 166 -9.18 -9.28 -25.26
CA GLY A 166 -9.74 -7.92 -25.15
C GLY A 166 -9.70 -7.30 -23.75
N ALA A 167 -9.17 -8.00 -22.74
CA ALA A 167 -9.00 -7.44 -21.40
C ALA A 167 -7.98 -6.28 -21.35
N ILE A 168 -8.22 -5.35 -20.41
CA ILE A 168 -7.47 -4.08 -20.25
C ILE A 168 -7.67 -3.20 -21.50
N GLU A 169 -8.77 -2.45 -21.49
CA GLU A 169 -9.37 -1.82 -22.67
C GLU A 169 -8.74 -0.45 -22.99
N THR A 170 -8.26 0.29 -21.99
CA THR A 170 -7.76 1.65 -22.20
C THR A 170 -6.26 1.80 -21.92
N PRO A 171 -5.59 2.78 -22.56
CA PRO A 171 -4.18 3.09 -22.27
C PRO A 171 -3.94 3.44 -20.79
N ALA A 172 -4.89 4.12 -20.14
CA ALA A 172 -4.80 4.48 -18.73
C ALA A 172 -4.79 3.24 -17.82
N GLN A 173 -5.64 2.24 -18.10
CA GLN A 173 -5.67 0.97 -17.38
C GLN A 173 -4.35 0.21 -17.56
N LEU A 174 -3.81 0.20 -18.78
CA LEU A 174 -2.52 -0.43 -19.07
C LEU A 174 -1.38 0.25 -18.31
N ALA A 175 -1.35 1.58 -18.28
CA ALA A 175 -0.35 2.36 -17.56
C ALA A 175 -0.41 2.11 -16.05
N LEU A 176 -1.61 1.91 -15.49
CA LEU A 176 -1.78 1.54 -14.09
C LEU A 176 -1.16 0.19 -13.77
N VAL A 177 -1.44 -0.83 -14.58
CA VAL A 177 -0.87 -2.16 -14.33
C VAL A 177 0.65 -2.11 -14.44
N ARG A 178 1.19 -1.45 -15.48
CA ARG A 178 2.64 -1.32 -15.70
C ARG A 178 3.42 -0.68 -14.55
N ARG A 179 2.81 0.23 -13.79
CA ARG A 179 3.44 0.87 -12.62
C ARG A 179 3.18 0.14 -11.30
N THR A 180 2.40 -0.94 -11.33
CA THR A 180 2.07 -1.70 -10.12
C THR A 180 3.31 -2.46 -9.67
N VAL A 181 3.58 -2.42 -8.37
CA VAL A 181 4.71 -3.11 -7.73
C VAL A 181 4.20 -4.26 -6.88
N ALA A 182 5.05 -5.26 -6.66
CA ALA A 182 4.77 -6.32 -5.70
C ALA A 182 4.53 -5.73 -4.30
N LEU A 183 3.51 -6.22 -3.61
CA LEU A 183 3.20 -5.88 -2.23
C LEU A 183 3.39 -7.13 -1.39
N ASP A 184 4.05 -7.00 -0.24
CA ASP A 184 4.19 -8.10 0.71
C ASP A 184 3.36 -7.79 1.96
N ASP A 185 2.18 -8.41 2.06
CA ASP A 185 1.28 -8.27 3.22
C ASP A 185 1.39 -9.47 4.17
N ARG A 186 2.43 -10.30 4.01
CA ARG A 186 2.66 -11.40 4.93
C ARG A 186 2.83 -10.85 6.34
N VAL A 187 2.07 -11.41 7.28
CA VAL A 187 2.36 -11.24 8.71
C VAL A 187 3.47 -12.22 9.04
N LEU A 188 4.66 -11.68 9.27
CA LEU A 188 5.86 -12.41 9.58
C LEU A 188 5.70 -13.11 10.94
N ASP A 189 5.80 -14.43 10.92
CA ASP A 189 5.97 -15.24 12.12
C ASP A 189 7.46 -15.41 12.38
N THR A 190 8.04 -14.49 13.15
CA THR A 190 9.50 -14.44 13.39
C THR A 190 10.01 -15.68 14.11
N ALA A 191 9.16 -16.35 14.90
CA ALA A 191 9.46 -17.62 15.54
C ALA A 191 9.68 -18.78 14.54
N ALA A 192 9.14 -18.67 13.33
CA ALA A 192 9.34 -19.64 12.25
C ALA A 192 10.55 -19.34 11.36
N LEU A 193 11.27 -18.25 11.62
CA LEU A 193 12.43 -17.84 10.82
C LEU A 193 13.76 -18.30 11.41
N HIS A 194 14.75 -18.45 10.54
CA HIS A 194 16.12 -18.76 10.94
C HIS A 194 16.88 -17.46 11.19
N ARG A 195 17.43 -17.26 12.39
CA ARG A 195 18.28 -16.10 12.68
C ARG A 195 19.64 -16.28 12.00
N VAL A 196 19.97 -15.39 11.06
CA VAL A 196 21.19 -15.45 10.23
C VAL A 196 22.14 -14.26 10.44
N GLY A 197 21.77 -13.29 11.27
CA GLY A 197 22.63 -12.13 11.55
C GLY A 197 22.36 -11.50 12.90
N ALA A 198 23.35 -10.72 13.36
CA ALA A 198 23.32 -10.04 14.65
C ALA A 198 22.44 -8.78 14.64
N ARG A 199 22.33 -8.16 15.82
CA ARG A 199 21.65 -6.87 16.04
C ARG A 199 22.36 -5.76 15.25
N LEU A 200 21.58 -4.85 14.66
CA LEU A 200 22.04 -3.61 14.02
C LEU A 200 21.47 -2.43 14.83
N GLY A 201 22.34 -1.69 15.53
CA GLY A 201 21.94 -0.57 16.40
C GLY A 201 21.77 -0.95 17.88
N SER A 202 21.06 -0.10 18.62
CA SER A 202 20.88 -0.19 20.08
C SER A 202 19.71 -1.08 20.51
N THR A 203 18.61 -1.08 19.75
CA THR A 203 17.40 -1.87 20.01
C THR A 203 17.65 -3.36 19.81
N PRO A 204 17.23 -4.24 20.74
CA PRO A 204 17.34 -5.69 20.57
C PRO A 204 16.76 -6.14 19.22
N GLY A 205 17.46 -7.03 18.52
CA GLY A 205 17.06 -7.43 17.17
C GLY A 205 18.03 -8.37 16.48
N GLY A 206 17.77 -8.64 15.21
CA GLY A 206 18.61 -9.49 14.38
C GLY A 206 18.16 -9.56 12.93
N VAL A 207 19.00 -10.19 12.11
CA VAL A 207 18.63 -10.53 10.74
C VAL A 207 18.10 -11.95 10.71
N PHE A 208 16.92 -12.13 10.16
CA PHE A 208 16.22 -13.41 10.04
C PHE A 208 16.04 -13.76 8.56
N GLN A 209 15.87 -15.04 8.27
CA GLN A 209 15.70 -15.55 6.92
C GLN A 209 14.56 -16.58 6.89
N ASP A 210 13.69 -16.46 5.88
CA ASP A 210 12.64 -17.45 5.63
C ASP A 210 13.14 -18.66 4.82
N ALA A 211 12.27 -19.64 4.61
CA ALA A 211 12.59 -20.84 3.83
C ALA A 211 12.89 -20.57 2.35
N ALA A 212 12.43 -19.43 1.81
CA ALA A 212 12.69 -19.00 0.44
C ALA A 212 14.01 -18.20 0.31
N GLY A 213 14.71 -17.94 1.41
CA GLY A 213 15.95 -17.17 1.43
C GLY A 213 15.76 -15.66 1.55
N GLN A 214 14.52 -15.16 1.67
CA GLN A 214 14.27 -13.74 1.91
C GLN A 214 14.72 -13.38 3.31
N ARG A 215 15.50 -12.30 3.42
CA ARG A 215 16.02 -11.79 4.69
C ARG A 215 15.20 -10.62 5.20
N TYR A 216 15.08 -10.52 6.51
CA TYR A 216 14.37 -9.49 7.24
C TYR A 216 15.24 -8.97 8.39
N TYR A 217 15.21 -7.67 8.64
CA TYR A 217 15.68 -7.14 9.92
C TYR A 217 14.49 -7.02 10.87
N VAL A 218 14.59 -7.59 12.07
CA VAL A 218 13.53 -7.55 13.08
C VAL A 218 14.07 -6.90 14.34
N LYS A 219 13.38 -5.86 14.82
CA LYS A 219 13.61 -5.18 16.09
C LYS A 219 12.53 -5.59 17.08
N GLN A 220 12.93 -5.86 18.32
CA GLN A 220 12.01 -5.98 19.46
C GLN A 220 11.95 -4.64 20.18
N VAL A 221 10.76 -4.07 20.30
CA VAL A 221 10.52 -2.86 21.11
C VAL A 221 9.74 -3.21 22.38
N GLU A 222 9.79 -2.32 23.35
CA GLU A 222 9.22 -2.57 24.69
C GLU A 222 7.69 -2.72 24.67
N THR A 223 7.00 -2.01 23.78
CA THR A 223 5.53 -1.99 23.74
C THR A 223 4.99 -2.02 22.31
N ALA A 224 3.79 -2.57 22.16
CA ALA A 224 3.05 -2.55 20.89
C ALA A 224 2.73 -1.11 20.41
N ALA A 225 2.69 -0.14 21.32
CA ALA A 225 2.50 1.27 20.98
C ALA A 225 3.71 1.84 20.24
N LEU A 226 4.93 1.51 20.67
CA LEU A 226 6.17 1.90 19.98
C LEU A 226 6.23 1.32 18.57
N ALA A 227 5.96 0.01 18.43
CA ALA A 227 5.98 -0.65 17.13
C ALA A 227 4.94 -0.05 16.18
N ARG A 228 3.73 0.23 16.70
CA ARG A 228 2.68 0.90 15.95
C ARG A 228 3.07 2.32 15.53
N ASN A 229 3.71 3.08 16.41
CA ASN A 229 4.20 4.42 16.12
C ASN A 229 5.20 4.42 14.96
N GLU A 230 6.18 3.52 14.97
CA GLU A 230 7.18 3.40 13.89
C GLU A 230 6.51 3.02 12.55
N ARG A 231 5.54 2.09 12.57
CA ARG A 231 4.76 1.74 11.37
C ARG A 231 3.91 2.90 10.82
N ILE A 232 3.31 3.71 11.70
CA ILE A 232 2.58 4.93 11.30
C ILE A 232 3.56 5.92 10.65
N ALA A 233 4.72 6.15 11.26
CA ALA A 233 5.75 7.01 10.69
C ALA A 233 6.16 6.53 9.29
N ALA A 234 6.47 5.24 9.11
CA ALA A 234 6.82 4.68 7.81
C ALA A 234 5.73 4.88 6.74
N ARG A 235 4.45 4.79 7.13
CA ARG A 235 3.33 5.05 6.21
C ARG A 235 3.23 6.53 5.82
N LEU A 236 3.50 7.44 6.75
CA LEU A 236 3.49 8.89 6.50
C LEU A 236 4.69 9.35 5.65
N TYR A 237 5.89 8.76 5.83
CA TYR A 237 7.02 8.99 4.92
C TYR A 237 6.66 8.56 3.50
N ARG A 238 6.10 7.35 3.33
CA ARG A 238 5.64 6.87 2.01
C ARG A 238 4.55 7.74 1.41
N LEU A 239 3.60 8.24 2.22
CA LEU A 239 2.58 9.18 1.77
C LEU A 239 3.22 10.45 1.18
N ALA A 240 4.29 10.96 1.81
CA ALA A 240 5.06 12.11 1.35
C ALA A 240 6.00 11.80 0.15
N GLY A 241 6.09 10.54 -0.27
CA GLY A 241 7.03 10.08 -1.30
C GLY A 241 8.48 9.91 -0.81
N ALA A 242 8.73 10.07 0.50
CA ALA A 242 10.06 9.91 1.07
C ALA A 242 10.46 8.42 1.16
N PRO A 243 11.63 8.02 0.60
CA PRO A 243 12.06 6.63 0.63
C PRO A 243 12.36 6.12 2.04
N VAL A 244 11.78 4.98 2.38
CA VAL A 244 12.00 4.23 3.63
C VAL A 244 12.14 2.75 3.30
N LEU A 245 12.69 1.97 4.23
CA LEU A 245 12.70 0.51 4.11
C LEU A 245 11.28 -0.06 3.99
N THR A 246 11.16 -1.24 3.39
CA THR A 246 9.87 -1.94 3.29
C THR A 246 9.52 -2.58 4.63
N TYR A 247 8.53 -2.02 5.33
CA TYR A 247 8.01 -2.58 6.59
C TYR A 247 7.10 -3.77 6.32
N VAL A 248 7.23 -4.80 7.15
CA VAL A 248 6.45 -6.04 7.11
C VAL A 248 5.72 -6.18 8.44
N ALA A 249 4.45 -6.58 8.39
CA ALA A 249 3.68 -6.86 9.61
C ALA A 249 4.28 -8.07 10.33
N THR A 250 4.20 -8.10 11.65
CA THR A 250 4.71 -9.20 12.50
C THR A 250 3.57 -9.77 13.33
N ARG A 251 3.66 -11.06 13.70
CA ARG A 251 2.70 -11.66 14.63
C ARG A 251 2.82 -11.09 16.04
N ASP A 252 4.06 -10.89 16.51
CA ASP A 252 4.29 -10.20 17.77
C ASP A 252 4.04 -8.69 17.56
N PRO A 253 3.06 -8.09 18.27
CA PRO A 253 2.74 -6.67 18.11
C PRO A 253 3.86 -5.74 18.62
N CYS A 254 4.82 -6.25 19.40
CA CYS A 254 6.00 -5.55 19.90
C CYS A 254 7.22 -5.69 18.98
N GLU A 255 7.06 -6.27 17.79
CA GLU A 255 8.11 -6.32 16.77
C GLU A 255 7.91 -5.26 15.68
N VAL A 256 9.03 -4.81 15.13
CA VAL A 256 9.10 -4.03 13.89
C VAL A 256 10.01 -4.79 12.93
N ALA A 257 9.47 -5.24 11.81
CA ALA A 257 10.22 -5.94 10.77
C ALA A 257 10.33 -5.12 9.49
N THR A 258 11.50 -5.13 8.87
CA THR A 258 11.72 -4.59 7.53
C THR A 258 12.38 -5.64 6.63
N VAL A 259 12.11 -5.58 5.34
CA VAL A 259 12.85 -6.36 4.34
C VAL A 259 14.32 -5.95 4.41
N PHE A 260 15.20 -6.94 4.56
CA PHE A 260 16.64 -6.70 4.60
C PHE A 260 17.16 -6.44 3.19
N VAL A 261 17.78 -5.28 2.99
CA VAL A 261 18.36 -4.88 1.71
C VAL A 261 19.86 -4.58 1.86
N PRO A 262 20.69 -4.91 0.87
CA PRO A 262 22.06 -4.44 0.85
C PRO A 262 22.09 -2.91 0.68
N LEU A 263 23.00 -2.26 1.40
CA LEU A 263 23.20 -0.81 1.33
C LEU A 263 24.46 -0.50 0.53
N ASP A 264 24.34 0.38 -0.46
CA ASP A 264 25.48 0.94 -1.19
C ASP A 264 26.33 1.81 -0.26
N LYS A 265 25.64 2.57 0.61
CA LYS A 265 26.22 3.44 1.65
C LYS A 265 25.40 3.34 2.91
N ARG A 266 26.08 3.35 4.06
CA ARG A 266 25.50 3.11 5.39
C ARG A 266 25.49 4.32 6.29
N HIS A 267 26.22 5.37 5.92
CA HIS A 267 26.38 6.56 6.73
C HIS A 267 26.32 7.83 5.88
N ILE A 268 25.76 8.91 6.43
CA ILE A 268 25.68 10.23 5.75
C ILE A 268 27.07 10.76 5.36
N ALA A 269 28.12 10.42 6.11
CA ALA A 269 29.50 10.83 5.81
C ALA A 269 30.03 10.23 4.49
N GLN A 270 29.36 9.20 3.96
CA GLN A 270 29.71 8.57 2.68
C GLN A 270 28.96 9.20 1.49
N PHE A 271 27.97 10.06 1.76
CA PHE A 271 27.13 10.61 0.71
C PHE A 271 27.93 11.54 -0.19
N SER A 272 27.68 11.40 -1.49
CA SER A 272 28.05 12.40 -2.49
C SER A 272 27.20 13.66 -2.28
N GLU A 273 27.59 14.76 -2.91
CA GLU A 273 26.81 16.00 -2.85
C GLU A 273 25.38 15.80 -3.39
N ALA A 274 25.21 14.99 -4.45
CA ALA A 274 23.90 14.70 -5.04
C ALA A 274 23.01 13.90 -4.07
N GLU A 275 23.55 12.88 -3.41
CA GLU A 275 22.84 12.09 -2.39
C GLU A 275 22.51 12.97 -1.17
N ARG A 276 23.45 13.81 -0.73
CA ARG A 276 23.19 14.77 0.36
C ARG A 276 22.03 15.71 0.00
N ARG A 277 22.01 16.28 -1.21
CA ARG A 277 20.89 17.11 -1.70
C ARG A 277 19.58 16.33 -1.77
N GLN A 278 19.61 15.05 -2.16
CA GLN A 278 18.43 14.18 -2.12
C GLN A 278 17.92 14.01 -0.68
N ALA A 279 18.80 13.73 0.28
CA ALA A 279 18.46 13.62 1.69
C ALA A 279 17.85 14.92 2.24
N GLN A 280 18.45 16.07 1.90
CA GLN A 280 18.00 17.40 2.29
C GLN A 280 16.57 17.72 1.80
N GLY A 281 16.18 17.19 0.64
CA GLY A 281 14.81 17.31 0.12
C GLY A 281 13.74 16.76 1.07
N TRP A 282 14.11 15.86 1.99
CA TRP A 282 13.20 15.25 2.95
C TRP A 282 13.20 15.92 4.33
N LEU A 283 13.93 17.04 4.52
CA LEU A 283 13.94 17.80 5.78
C LEU A 283 12.52 18.10 6.28
N GLY A 284 11.63 18.53 5.38
CA GLY A 284 10.24 18.85 5.73
C GLY A 284 9.50 17.64 6.31
N VAL A 285 9.72 16.43 5.77
CA VAL A 285 9.10 15.20 6.26
C VAL A 285 9.65 14.81 7.63
N HIS A 286 10.96 14.90 7.83
CA HIS A 286 11.58 14.67 9.14
C HIS A 286 11.03 15.63 10.20
N ALA A 287 10.97 16.92 9.86
CA ALA A 287 10.48 17.94 10.77
C ALA A 287 8.99 17.79 11.08
N TRP A 288 8.15 17.58 10.05
CA TRP A 288 6.71 17.34 10.20
C TRP A 288 6.41 16.18 11.16
N LEU A 289 7.17 15.10 11.05
CA LEU A 289 7.00 13.91 11.88
C LEU A 289 7.83 13.95 13.17
N ALA A 290 8.42 15.10 13.51
CA ALA A 290 9.28 15.29 14.67
C ALA A 290 10.36 14.21 14.81
N ASN A 291 10.92 13.72 13.70
CA ASN A 291 11.97 12.70 13.73
C ASN A 291 13.31 13.35 14.13
N TRP A 292 13.52 13.50 15.44
CA TRP A 292 14.72 14.14 15.99
C TRP A 292 15.99 13.34 15.74
N ASP A 293 15.86 12.04 15.45
CA ASP A 293 16.97 11.14 15.16
C ASP A 293 17.12 10.89 13.65
N ALA A 294 16.74 11.85 12.81
CA ALA A 294 16.72 11.70 11.35
C ALA A 294 18.06 11.21 10.76
N ALA A 295 19.19 11.70 11.28
CA ALA A 295 20.51 11.29 10.85
C ALA A 295 21.08 10.09 11.64
N GLY A 296 20.60 9.83 12.85
CA GLY A 296 21.18 8.83 13.75
C GLY A 296 22.42 9.36 14.49
N PHE A 297 22.74 8.74 15.62
CA PHE A 297 23.92 9.11 16.43
C PHE A 297 25.24 9.01 15.64
N GLY A 298 25.37 7.97 14.81
CA GLY A 298 26.54 7.72 13.96
C GLY A 298 26.35 8.15 12.51
N GLY A 299 25.29 8.92 12.20
CA GLY A 299 24.93 9.21 10.82
C GLY A 299 24.35 8.00 10.07
N ASP A 300 23.89 6.97 10.79
CA ASP A 300 23.53 5.64 10.32
C ASP A 300 22.03 5.42 10.10
N ASN A 301 21.18 6.40 10.39
CA ASN A 301 19.74 6.31 10.09
C ASN A 301 19.40 6.69 8.65
N GLN A 302 20.40 7.04 7.84
CA GLN A 302 20.28 7.30 6.41
C GLN A 302 21.30 6.44 5.64
N GLY A 303 20.84 5.80 4.57
CA GLY A 303 21.70 5.01 3.69
C GLY A 303 21.28 5.14 2.23
N VAL A 304 22.03 4.49 1.34
CA VAL A 304 21.72 4.44 -0.09
C VAL A 304 21.37 3.01 -0.48
N VAL A 305 20.20 2.85 -1.12
CA VAL A 305 19.70 1.57 -1.65
C VAL A 305 19.50 1.75 -3.15
N ALA A 306 20.31 1.05 -3.95
CA ALA A 306 20.24 1.12 -5.41
C ALA A 306 20.28 2.58 -5.94
N GLY A 307 21.18 3.39 -5.37
CA GLY A 307 21.34 4.80 -5.74
C GLY A 307 20.28 5.77 -5.18
N VAL A 308 19.38 5.33 -4.30
CA VAL A 308 18.36 6.17 -3.66
C VAL A 308 18.65 6.32 -2.15
N VAL A 309 18.81 7.55 -1.68
CA VAL A 309 18.87 7.85 -0.25
C VAL A 309 17.57 7.48 0.42
N THR A 310 17.67 6.61 1.43
CA THR A 310 16.58 5.95 2.11
C THR A 310 16.76 6.12 3.62
N THR A 311 15.70 6.52 4.31
CA THR A 311 15.68 6.55 5.78
C THR A 311 15.55 5.12 6.31
N LEU A 312 16.52 4.70 7.11
CA LEU A 312 16.70 3.33 7.60
C LEU A 312 16.03 3.08 8.96
N ASP A 313 15.92 4.12 9.78
CA ASP A 313 15.30 4.04 11.11
C ASP A 313 14.31 5.19 11.34
N LEU A 314 13.15 4.85 11.91
CA LEU A 314 12.06 5.77 12.23
C LEU A 314 11.63 5.70 13.70
N GLY A 315 12.38 5.00 14.56
CA GLY A 315 12.06 4.86 15.98
C GLY A 315 12.00 6.21 16.73
N GLY A 316 12.69 7.23 16.23
CA GLY A 316 12.67 8.59 16.77
C GLY A 316 11.53 9.50 16.27
N ALA A 317 10.63 9.01 15.42
CA ALA A 317 9.54 9.80 14.85
C ALA A 317 8.28 9.82 15.74
N LEU A 318 7.42 10.82 15.53
CA LEU A 318 6.10 10.99 16.15
C LEU A 318 6.17 11.10 17.68
N GLU A 319 5.40 10.29 18.41
CA GLU A 319 5.15 10.47 19.85
C GLU A 319 6.33 10.06 20.74
N PHE A 320 7.32 9.34 20.20
CA PHE A 320 8.43 8.75 20.97
C PHE A 320 9.81 9.18 20.47
N ARG A 321 10.81 9.10 21.36
CA ARG A 321 12.23 9.27 21.08
C ARG A 321 12.83 7.93 20.63
N ALA A 322 14.04 7.95 20.05
CA ALA A 322 14.70 6.75 19.54
C ALA A 322 14.91 5.63 20.60
N GLN A 323 14.99 5.99 21.88
CA GLN A 323 15.11 5.03 23.00
C GLN A 323 13.76 4.61 23.60
N GLY A 324 12.63 5.08 23.04
CA GLY A 324 11.29 4.70 23.47
C GLY A 324 10.59 5.68 24.42
N ASP A 325 11.31 6.65 24.99
CA ASP A 325 10.70 7.65 25.88
C ASP A 325 9.67 8.52 25.13
N PRO A 326 8.50 8.82 25.72
CA PRO A 326 7.53 9.71 25.11
C PRO A 326 8.06 11.14 25.04
N LYS A 327 7.83 11.83 23.91
CA LYS A 327 8.15 13.27 23.76
C LYS A 327 7.20 14.17 24.56
N GLY A 328 6.01 13.67 24.88
CA GLY A 328 4.99 14.42 25.61
C GLY A 328 4.69 15.76 24.95
N ARG A 329 4.75 16.85 25.73
CA ARG A 329 4.44 18.22 25.26
C ARG A 329 5.43 18.74 24.21
N ALA A 330 6.62 18.14 24.09
CA ALA A 330 7.59 18.56 23.09
C ALA A 330 7.17 18.16 21.67
N PHE A 331 6.28 17.17 21.51
CA PHE A 331 5.62 16.89 20.24
C PHE A 331 4.29 17.64 20.16
N GLY A 332 4.36 18.93 19.85
CA GLY A 332 3.20 19.83 19.72
C GLY A 332 2.82 20.16 18.28
N ASP A 333 1.99 21.18 18.09
CA ASP A 333 1.51 21.60 16.76
C ASP A 333 2.51 22.48 16.01
N SER A 334 3.45 23.09 16.72
CA SER A 334 4.53 23.89 16.12
C SER A 334 5.70 23.02 15.67
N VAL A 335 6.24 23.30 14.48
CA VAL A 335 7.32 22.53 13.85
C VAL A 335 8.65 23.28 14.00
N SER A 336 9.17 23.29 15.23
CA SER A 336 10.51 23.83 15.53
C SER A 336 11.65 22.98 14.96
N GLU A 337 11.35 21.76 14.52
CA GLU A 337 12.32 20.80 13.99
C GLU A 337 12.97 21.24 12.68
N ILE A 338 12.34 22.13 11.91
CA ILE A 338 12.95 22.72 10.70
C ILE A 338 14.28 23.38 11.07
N ASP A 339 14.32 24.13 12.17
CA ASP A 339 15.53 24.81 12.62
C ASP A 339 16.42 23.91 13.48
N ARG A 340 15.84 23.11 14.39
CA ARG A 340 16.63 22.23 15.27
C ARG A 340 17.44 21.21 14.49
N LEU A 341 16.87 20.55 13.48
CA LEU A 341 17.61 19.58 12.68
C LEU A 341 18.77 20.21 11.89
N ARG A 342 18.78 21.54 11.71
CA ARG A 342 19.81 22.26 10.96
C ARG A 342 20.91 22.84 11.86
N HIS A 343 20.57 23.21 13.10
CA HIS A 343 21.44 24.07 13.91
C HIS A 343 21.61 23.61 15.36
N ASP A 344 20.98 22.53 15.80
CA ASP A 344 21.14 22.03 17.16
C ASP A 344 22.56 21.46 17.38
N PRO A 345 23.39 22.06 18.26
CA PRO A 345 24.75 21.58 18.51
C PRO A 345 24.78 20.19 19.16
N ASP A 346 23.68 19.77 19.81
CA ASP A 346 23.55 18.43 20.39
C ASP A 346 23.15 17.38 19.35
N ASN A 347 22.88 17.80 18.10
CA ASN A 347 22.59 16.93 16.96
C ASN A 347 23.53 17.20 15.77
N PRO A 348 24.85 16.98 15.94
CA PRO A 348 25.85 17.34 14.94
C PRO A 348 25.68 16.59 13.62
N GLN A 349 25.11 15.38 13.62
CA GLN A 349 24.88 14.61 12.40
C GLN A 349 23.72 15.19 11.58
N ALA A 350 22.63 15.61 12.21
CA ALA A 350 21.56 16.31 11.51
C ALA A 350 22.03 17.67 11.01
N ALA A 351 22.77 18.43 11.82
CA ALA A 351 23.35 19.70 11.41
C ALA A 351 24.33 19.55 10.23
N ALA A 352 25.15 18.49 10.22
CA ALA A 352 26.02 18.16 9.09
C ALA A 352 25.24 17.78 7.83
N LEU A 353 24.03 17.25 7.96
CA LEU A 353 23.19 16.87 6.83
C LEU A 353 22.38 18.05 6.28
N PHE A 354 21.78 18.87 7.14
CA PHE A 354 20.79 19.89 6.78
C PHE A 354 21.23 21.34 6.99
N GLY A 355 22.30 21.58 7.75
CA GLY A 355 22.69 22.92 8.23
C GLY A 355 23.00 23.93 7.12
N ASP A 356 23.57 23.47 6.00
CA ASP A 356 23.94 24.32 4.86
C ASP A 356 22.81 24.51 3.83
N MET A 357 21.61 24.00 4.10
CA MET A 357 20.48 24.20 3.20
C MET A 357 20.15 25.68 3.03
N THR A 358 20.00 26.11 1.76
CA THR A 358 19.55 27.48 1.45
C THR A 358 18.07 27.66 1.85
N PRO A 359 17.61 28.90 2.08
CA PRO A 359 16.19 29.17 2.34
C PRO A 359 15.25 28.59 1.27
N GLU A 360 15.67 28.60 0.00
CA GLU A 360 14.91 28.04 -1.13
C GLU A 360 14.80 26.51 -1.00
N ALA A 361 15.88 25.82 -0.66
CA ALA A 361 15.90 24.38 -0.46
C ALA A 361 15.03 23.97 0.73
N VAL A 362 15.06 24.75 1.81
CA VAL A 362 14.18 24.54 2.98
C VAL A 362 12.70 24.71 2.59
N ARG A 363 12.33 25.79 1.88
CA ARG A 363 10.96 25.98 1.38
C ARG A 363 10.51 24.85 0.46
N ALA A 364 11.39 24.36 -0.41
CA ALA A 364 11.09 23.23 -1.29
C ALA A 364 10.82 21.93 -0.51
N ALA A 365 11.63 21.64 0.52
CA ALA A 365 11.44 20.48 1.40
C ALA A 365 10.15 20.58 2.23
N ILE A 366 9.79 21.77 2.72
CA ILE A 366 8.51 22.02 3.40
C ILE A 366 7.33 21.76 2.46
N ALA A 367 7.44 22.21 1.21
CA ALA A 367 6.37 22.08 0.23
C ALA A 367 6.01 20.61 -0.11
N VAL A 368 6.92 19.66 0.13
CA VAL A 368 6.61 18.21 0.05
C VAL A 368 5.46 17.85 0.98
N VAL A 369 5.47 18.37 2.22
CA VAL A 369 4.46 18.06 3.24
C VAL A 369 3.21 18.91 3.05
N THR A 370 3.33 20.21 2.77
CA THR A 370 2.17 21.11 2.70
C THR A 370 1.24 20.86 1.50
N ARG A 371 1.70 20.09 0.51
CA ARG A 371 0.87 19.63 -0.62
C ARG A 371 0.10 18.33 -0.34
N LEU A 372 0.34 17.66 0.78
CA LEU A 372 -0.37 16.43 1.11
C LEU A 372 -1.84 16.71 1.44
N PRO A 373 -2.81 15.98 0.87
CA PRO A 373 -4.22 16.11 1.25
C PRO A 373 -4.46 15.72 2.71
N GLU A 374 -5.21 16.53 3.46
CA GLU A 374 -5.48 16.28 4.90
C GLU A 374 -6.20 14.94 5.13
N ASP A 375 -7.14 14.59 4.25
CA ASP A 375 -7.88 13.33 4.29
C ASP A 375 -6.94 12.13 4.08
N ALA A 376 -5.90 12.27 3.25
CA ALA A 376 -4.87 11.25 3.07
C ALA A 376 -4.01 11.07 4.34
N ILE A 377 -3.67 12.15 5.05
CA ILE A 377 -2.97 12.10 6.35
C ILE A 377 -3.82 11.33 7.37
N ARG A 378 -5.10 11.69 7.49
CA ARG A 378 -6.05 11.05 8.42
C ARG A 378 -6.20 9.56 8.13
N ARG A 379 -6.36 9.19 6.87
CA ARG A 379 -6.43 7.78 6.44
C ARG A 379 -5.14 7.02 6.70
N ALA A 380 -3.96 7.64 6.49
CA ALA A 380 -2.68 7.00 6.75
C ALA A 380 -2.50 6.65 8.24
N VAL A 381 -2.90 7.55 9.13
CA VAL A 381 -2.86 7.31 10.58
C VAL A 381 -3.87 6.21 10.98
N ALA A 382 -5.13 6.36 10.59
CA ALA A 382 -6.18 5.41 10.94
C ALA A 382 -5.90 3.99 10.43
N GLY A 383 -5.43 3.87 9.17
CA GLY A 383 -5.15 2.58 8.54
C GLY A 383 -3.97 1.81 9.15
N ALA A 384 -3.21 2.40 10.06
CA ALA A 384 -2.16 1.73 10.84
C ALA A 384 -2.51 1.64 12.35
N GLY A 385 -3.78 1.85 12.71
CA GLY A 385 -4.27 1.80 14.09
C GLY A 385 -3.91 3.03 14.93
N GLY A 386 -3.56 4.14 14.29
CA GLY A 386 -3.32 5.41 14.97
C GLY A 386 -4.61 6.07 15.43
N ARG A 387 -4.49 6.94 16.45
CA ARG A 387 -5.62 7.67 17.03
C ARG A 387 -5.92 8.96 16.25
N SER A 388 -7.15 9.44 16.31
CA SER A 388 -7.55 10.69 15.62
C SER A 388 -6.76 11.89 16.09
N GLU A 389 -6.40 11.96 17.39
CA GLU A 389 -5.63 13.09 17.94
C GLU A 389 -4.24 13.20 17.32
N LEU A 390 -3.63 12.08 16.94
CA LEU A 390 -2.37 12.08 16.21
C LEU A 390 -2.55 12.66 14.81
N ALA A 391 -3.64 12.29 14.11
CA ALA A 391 -3.94 12.84 12.79
C ALA A 391 -4.23 14.34 12.86
N ASP A 392 -5.01 14.80 13.84
CA ASP A 392 -5.28 16.22 14.07
C ASP A 392 -3.99 17.01 14.31
N ARG A 393 -3.09 16.46 15.16
CA ARG A 393 -1.78 17.07 15.40
C ARG A 393 -0.95 17.16 14.12
N LEU A 394 -0.94 16.12 13.29
CA LEU A 394 -0.17 16.12 12.04
C LEU A 394 -0.71 17.14 11.03
N VAL A 395 -2.04 17.32 10.95
CA VAL A 395 -2.66 18.38 10.14
C VAL A 395 -2.31 19.76 10.69
N ALA A 396 -2.36 19.96 12.01
CA ALA A 396 -1.95 21.22 12.64
C ALA A 396 -0.47 21.56 12.37
N ARG A 397 0.41 20.56 12.46
CA ARG A 397 1.84 20.67 12.11
C ARG A 397 2.05 21.01 10.64
N GLN A 398 1.29 20.40 9.73
CA GLN A 398 1.33 20.74 8.30
C GLN A 398 0.95 22.22 8.07
N ALA A 399 -0.10 22.71 8.73
CA ALA A 399 -0.53 24.10 8.65
C ALA A 399 0.52 25.06 9.24
N ASP A 400 1.23 24.67 10.31
CA ASP A 400 2.33 25.45 10.86
C ASP A 400 3.50 25.59 9.88
N MET A 401 3.90 24.49 9.24
CA MET A 401 4.94 24.54 8.20
C MET A 401 4.55 25.43 7.02
N ALA A 402 3.28 25.41 6.61
CA ALA A 402 2.79 26.29 5.54
C ALA A 402 2.93 27.77 5.91
N ARG A 403 2.68 28.14 7.18
CA ARG A 403 2.89 29.51 7.68
C ARG A 403 4.36 29.90 7.74
N GLN A 404 5.25 28.97 8.08
CA GLN A 404 6.70 29.23 8.15
C GLN A 404 7.34 29.39 6.75
N ALA A 405 6.73 28.82 5.70
CA ALA A 405 7.26 28.84 4.34
C ALA A 405 6.74 29.99 3.46
N GLY A 406 5.60 30.60 3.82
CA GLY A 406 5.05 31.80 3.19
C GLY A 406 5.68 33.06 3.76
#